data_AF-A0A2G6CCD3-F1
#
_entry.id   AF-A0A2G6CCD3-F1
#
_cell.length_a   1.000
_cell.length_b   1.000
_cell.length_c   1.000
_cell.angle_alpha   90.00
_cell.angle_beta   90.00
_cell.angle_gamma   90.00
#
_symmetry.space_group_name_H-M   'P 1'
#
loop_
_entity.id
_entity.type
_entity.pdbx_description
1 polymer ?
#
loop_
_entity_poly.entity_id
_entity_poly.type
_entity_poly.pdbx_seq_one_letter_code
_entity_poly.pdbx_strand_id
1 'polypeptide(L)' 'NAVFAPSDAELDLARRHIAAFDAAEAAGQGVAVVDGKIVEKLHVVTAKALLAKAEAIAALNNT' A
#
# COMPACT_ATOMS: atom_id res chain seq x y z
N ASN A 1 15.25 14.98 4.57
CA ASN A 1 13.91 14.36 4.52
C ASN A 1 13.59 13.57 3.25
N ALA A 2 14.20 13.82 2.07
CA ALA A 2 13.85 13.07 0.85
C ALA A 2 14.31 11.60 0.81
N VAL A 3 15.47 11.27 1.41
CA VAL A 3 16.05 9.91 1.35
C VAL A 3 15.26 8.87 2.15
N PHE A 4 14.46 9.31 3.13
CA PHE A 4 13.67 8.43 4.01
C PHE A 4 12.17 8.46 3.72
N ALA A 5 11.75 9.30 2.76
CA ALA A 5 10.39 9.34 2.29
C ALA A 5 10.15 8.17 1.34
N PRO A 6 8.99 7.48 1.43
CA PRO A 6 8.60 6.51 0.42
C PRO A 6 8.58 7.14 -0.98
N SER A 7 8.99 6.38 -1.98
CA SER A 7 8.89 6.79 -3.39
C SER A 7 7.45 6.69 -3.90
N ASP A 8 7.13 7.46 -4.94
CA ASP A 8 5.80 7.41 -5.58
C ASP A 8 5.44 6.01 -6.08
N ALA A 9 6.44 5.26 -6.57
CA ALA A 9 6.27 3.88 -7.02
C ALA A 9 5.88 2.93 -5.87
N GLU A 10 6.49 3.09 -4.68
CA GLU A 10 6.12 2.29 -3.51
C GLU A 10 4.72 2.65 -2.99
N LEU A 11 4.33 3.93 -3.07
CA LEU A 11 2.99 4.39 -2.69
C LEU A 11 1.92 3.90 -3.67
N ASP A 12 2.20 3.92 -4.97
CA ASP A 12 1.33 3.34 -6.00
C ASP A 12 1.12 1.83 -5.77
N LEU A 13 2.21 1.08 -5.58
CA LEU A 13 2.14 -0.36 -5.33
C LEU A 13 1.33 -0.67 -4.06
N ALA A 14 1.54 0.09 -2.99
CA ALA A 14 0.78 -0.05 -1.75
C ALA A 14 -0.72 0.13 -1.98
N ARG A 15 -1.14 1.15 -2.74
CA ARG A 15 -2.55 1.37 -3.08
C ARG A 15 -3.13 0.23 -3.92
N ARG A 16 -2.38 -0.26 -4.91
CA ARG A 16 -2.80 -1.40 -5.75
C ARG A 16 -2.96 -2.69 -4.95
N HIS A 17 -2.05 -2.97 -4.02
CA HIS A 17 -2.20 -4.13 -3.12
C HIS A 17 -3.46 -4.05 -2.27
N ILE A 18 -3.77 -2.90 -1.67
CA ILE A 18 -4.99 -2.71 -0.87
C ILE A 18 -6.23 -2.92 -1.74
N ALA A 19 -6.30 -2.24 -2.89
CA ALA A 19 -7.45 -2.33 -3.78
C ALA A 19 -7.69 -3.75 -4.31
N ALA A 20 -6.62 -4.45 -4.71
CA ALA A 20 -6.74 -5.82 -5.22
C ALA A 20 -7.19 -6.81 -4.14
N PHE A 21 -6.69 -6.67 -2.91
CA PHE A 21 -7.10 -7.51 -1.80
C PHE A 21 -8.54 -7.24 -1.38
N ASP A 22 -8.93 -5.98 -1.23
CA ASP A 22 -10.30 -5.61 -0.87
C ASP A 22 -11.31 -6.09 -1.94
N ALA A 23 -10.94 -6.02 -3.22
CA ALA A 23 -11.77 -6.55 -4.32
C ALA A 23 -11.89 -8.08 -4.27
N ALA A 24 -10.80 -8.80 -3.98
CA ALA A 24 -10.82 -10.24 -3.83
C ALA A 24 -11.65 -10.68 -2.62
N GLU A 25 -11.52 -10.01 -1.47
CA GLU A 25 -12.36 -10.27 -0.29
C GLU A 25 -13.84 -10.03 -0.60
N ALA A 26 -14.18 -8.92 -1.25
CA ALA A 26 -15.56 -8.61 -1.65
C ALA A 26 -16.14 -9.63 -2.64
N ALA A 27 -15.31 -10.21 -3.50
CA ALA A 27 -15.69 -11.26 -4.44
C ALA A 27 -15.69 -12.67 -3.83
N GLY A 28 -15.32 -12.82 -2.54
CA GLY A 28 -15.16 -14.13 -1.89
C GLY A 28 -14.00 -14.95 -2.47
N GLN A 29 -13.03 -14.31 -3.13
CA GLN A 29 -11.84 -14.94 -3.68
C GLN A 29 -10.76 -15.03 -2.61
N GLY A 30 -10.16 -16.22 -2.45
CA GLY A 30 -9.12 -16.45 -1.45
C GLY A 30 -7.75 -15.86 -1.78
N VAL A 31 -7.55 -15.34 -3.00
CA VAL A 31 -6.25 -14.86 -3.50
C VAL A 31 -6.45 -13.63 -4.37
N ALA A 32 -5.73 -12.56 -4.06
CA ALA A 32 -5.53 -11.41 -4.94
C ALA A 32 -4.18 -11.51 -5.65
N VAL A 33 -4.07 -10.92 -6.85
CA VAL A 33 -2.82 -10.89 -7.62
C VAL A 33 -2.57 -9.49 -8.15
N VAL A 34 -1.36 -8.98 -7.96
CA VAL A 34 -0.86 -7.71 -8.52
C VAL A 34 0.50 -7.97 -9.15
N ASP A 35 0.69 -7.52 -10.40
CA ASP A 35 1.94 -7.69 -11.16
C ASP A 35 2.45 -9.14 -11.20
N GLY A 36 1.52 -10.10 -11.28
CA GLY A 36 1.82 -11.54 -11.29
C GLY A 36 2.22 -12.12 -9.92
N LYS A 37 2.12 -11.34 -8.83
CA LYS A 37 2.44 -11.77 -7.46
C LYS A 37 1.18 -11.85 -6.61
N ILE A 38 1.13 -12.86 -5.74
CA ILE A 38 0.04 -13.02 -4.79
C ILE A 38 0.08 -11.88 -3.76
N VAL A 39 -1.08 -11.30 -3.49
CA VAL A 39 -1.28 -10.32 -2.43
C VAL A 39 -2.01 -10.99 -1.29
N GLU A 40 -1.39 -10.94 -0.12
CA GLU A 40 -1.90 -11.51 1.13
C GLU A 40 -2.29 -10.39 2.09
N LYS A 41 -3.02 -10.73 3.15
CA LYS A 41 -3.37 -9.78 4.22
C LYS A 41 -2.16 -9.05 4.81
N LEU A 42 -1.01 -9.73 4.93
CA LEU A 42 0.23 -9.10 5.41
C LEU A 42 0.70 -7.96 4.49
N HIS A 43 0.64 -8.16 3.17
CA HIS A 43 0.97 -7.12 2.20
C HIS A 43 0.08 -5.88 2.36
N VAL A 44 -1.22 -6.07 2.65
CA VAL A 44 -2.17 -4.98 2.93
C VAL A 44 -1.81 -4.23 4.20
N VAL A 45 -1.45 -4.93 5.27
CA VAL A 45 -1.03 -4.29 6.54
C VAL A 45 0.21 -3.43 6.32
N THR A 46 1.23 -3.96 5.64
CA THR A 46 2.45 -3.21 5.32
C THR A 46 2.17 -2.03 4.40
N ALA A 47 1.31 -2.20 3.39
CA ALA A 47 0.89 -1.12 2.50
C ALA A 47 0.20 0.03 3.26
N LYS A 48 -0.74 -0.29 4.16
CA LYS A 48 -1.41 0.71 5.01
C LYS A 48 -0.42 1.46 5.90
N ALA A 49 0.53 0.75 6.51
CA ALA A 49 1.58 1.37 7.33
C ALA A 49 2.49 2.31 6.51
N LEU A 50 2.82 1.94 5.27
CA LEU A 50 3.63 2.76 4.37
C LEU A 50 2.91 4.07 4.00
N LEU A 51 1.61 3.99 3.66
CA LEU A 51 0.80 5.16 3.34
C LEU A 51 0.67 6.10 4.54
N ALA A 52 0.40 5.57 5.74
CA ALA A 52 0.33 6.35 6.96
C ALA A 52 1.67 7.07 7.27
N LYS A 53 2.81 6.39 7.04
CA LYS A 53 4.13 7.00 7.17
C LYS A 53 4.33 8.16 6.17
N ALA A 54 3.90 7.99 4.92
CA ALA A 54 4.00 9.04 3.91
C ALA A 54 3.15 10.26 4.27
N GLU A 55 1.93 10.05 4.75
CA GLU A 55 1.05 11.13 5.25
C GLU A 55 1.68 11.89 6.41
N ALA A 56 2.25 11.18 7.38
CA ALA A 56 2.92 11.80 8.53
C ALA A 56 4.12 12.67 8.12
N ILE A 57 4.94 12.20 7.16
CA ILE A 57 6.06 12.98 6.61
C ILE A 57 5.55 14.21 5.85
N ALA A 58 4.49 14.07 5.06
CA ALA A 58 3.88 15.17 4.32
C ALA A 58 3.35 16.26 5.28
N ALA A 59 2.69 15.86 6.37
CA ALA A 59 2.20 16.79 7.38
C ALA A 59 3.34 17.59 8.03
N LEU A 60 4.45 16.94 8.38
CA LEU A 60 5.63 17.60 8.96
C LEU A 60 6.33 18.57 8.00
N ASN A 61 6.30 18.33 6.70
CA ASN A 61 6.91 19.22 5.70
C ASN A 61 6.02 20.43 5.36
N ASN A 62 4.73 20.38 5.69
CA ASN A 62 3.76 21.46 5.50
C ASN A 62 3.65 22.40 6.73
N THR A 63 4.52 22.23 7.72
CA THR A 63 4.60 23.05 8.95
C THR A 63 5.86 23.90 8.95
#